data_AF-A0A2N2J7R6-F1
#
_entry.id   AF-A0A2N2J7R6-F1
#
_cell.length_a   1.000
_cell.length_b   1.000
_cell.length_c   1.000
_cell.angle_alpha   90.00
_cell.angle_beta   90.00
_cell.angle_gamma   90.00
#
_symmetry.space_group_name_H-M   'P 1'
#
loop_
_entity.id
_entity.type
_entity.pdbx_description
1 polymer ?
#
loop_
_entity_poly.entity_id
_entity_poly.type
_entity_poly.pdbx_seq_one_letter_code
_entity_poly.pdbx_strand_id
1 'polypeptide(L)'
;MVFPIILISAPARRRVWLSIKTAVPWIRIKTALPIILINAPARRPVWLSIKTAGVVVDKDGCPVDSDKDGVADYLDKCPGTPAGVVVDKDGCPVDSDKDGVADYLDKCPNTPAGATVDKDGCVHEKISISLNVEFDTNKFDIKKRYHVDIKKVSDFMKAHPETNAVIEGHTDNVGTAESNMKLSQNRAESVRKYLIDKLGIDPATITAVGYGKTRPIAGNDTPEGRQKNRRVEAVIETVQIK
;
A
#
# COMPACT_ATOMS: atom_id res chain seq x y z
N MET A 1 -25.44 -29.18 69.86
CA MET A 1 -24.33 -28.20 69.79
C MET A 1 -24.13 -27.89 68.31
N VAL A 2 -24.83 -26.90 67.74
CA VAL A 2 -24.56 -25.44 67.68
C VAL A 2 -23.32 -25.10 66.81
N PHE A 3 -23.60 -24.70 65.56
CA PHE A 3 -23.05 -23.65 64.65
C PHE A 3 -21.58 -23.17 64.74
N PRO A 4 -21.03 -22.39 63.75
CA PRO A 4 -21.42 -22.17 62.34
C PRO A 4 -20.24 -22.19 61.32
N ILE A 5 -20.58 -22.22 60.02
CA ILE A 5 -19.72 -21.77 58.90
C ILE A 5 -20.04 -20.29 58.64
N ILE A 6 -19.04 -19.41 58.59
CA ILE A 6 -19.18 -18.00 58.20
C ILE A 6 -18.37 -17.74 56.92
N LEU A 7 -19.08 -17.30 55.87
CA LEU A 7 -18.52 -16.63 54.70
C LEU A 7 -17.98 -15.25 55.10
N ILE A 8 -16.80 -14.87 54.57
CA ILE A 8 -16.35 -13.47 54.54
C ILE A 8 -16.03 -13.09 53.09
N SER A 9 -16.83 -12.18 52.55
CA SER A 9 -16.53 -11.39 51.36
C SER A 9 -15.55 -10.27 51.70
N ALA A 10 -14.51 -10.05 50.89
CA ALA A 10 -13.65 -8.87 50.98
C ALA A 10 -13.76 -8.01 49.69
N PRO A 11 -13.94 -6.68 49.79
CA PRO A 11 -14.02 -5.78 48.64
C PRO A 11 -12.72 -4.97 48.44
N ALA A 12 -12.37 -4.64 47.19
CA ALA A 12 -11.54 -3.46 46.88
C ALA A 12 -11.63 -3.06 45.40
N ARG A 13 -12.47 -2.09 45.06
CA ARG A 13 -12.34 -1.28 43.83
C ARG A 13 -11.61 0.01 44.18
N ARG A 14 -10.41 0.21 43.62
CA ARG A 14 -9.72 1.52 43.62
C ARG A 14 -10.23 2.35 42.45
N ARG A 15 -10.81 3.52 42.73
CA ARG A 15 -10.98 4.63 41.76
C ARG A 15 -10.02 5.74 42.15
N VAL A 16 -9.11 6.06 41.24
CA VAL A 16 -8.22 7.22 41.32
C VAL A 16 -8.99 8.45 40.86
N TRP A 17 -8.91 9.53 41.63
CA TRP A 17 -9.50 10.83 41.35
C TRP A 17 -8.53 11.68 40.52
N LEU A 18 -9.05 12.39 39.52
CA LEU A 18 -8.42 13.62 39.02
C LEU A 18 -9.37 14.78 39.31
N SER A 19 -8.87 15.73 40.09
CA SER A 19 -9.56 16.94 40.56
C SER A 19 -9.22 18.10 39.64
N ILE A 20 -10.22 18.83 39.15
CA ILE A 20 -10.04 20.18 38.59
C ILE A 20 -11.02 21.10 39.31
N LYS A 21 -10.45 22.10 39.98
CA LYS A 21 -11.10 23.19 40.71
C LYS A 21 -11.61 24.25 39.74
N THR A 22 -12.80 24.80 40.00
CA THR A 22 -13.14 26.25 39.99
C THR A 22 -14.60 26.38 40.44
N ALA A 23 -14.88 26.89 41.66
CA ALA A 23 -15.11 28.31 41.98
C ALA A 23 -16.41 28.87 41.39
N VAL A 24 -17.40 29.14 42.26
CA VAL A 24 -18.39 30.26 42.27
C VAL A 24 -19.58 29.87 43.20
N PRO A 25 -20.18 30.80 43.96
CA PRO A 25 -20.62 30.57 45.33
C PRO A 25 -22.13 30.35 45.54
N TRP A 26 -22.40 29.68 46.67
CA TRP A 26 -23.58 29.67 47.53
C TRP A 26 -24.75 30.60 47.20
N ILE A 27 -25.88 29.99 46.85
CA ILE A 27 -27.21 30.58 47.02
C ILE A 27 -28.06 29.58 47.83
N ARG A 28 -28.32 29.89 49.09
CA ARG A 28 -29.35 29.23 49.92
C ARG A 28 -30.67 29.94 49.67
N ILE A 29 -31.61 29.28 48.99
CA ILE A 29 -33.01 29.70 48.98
C ILE A 29 -33.78 28.77 49.90
N LYS A 30 -34.12 29.27 51.09
CA LYS A 30 -35.16 28.72 51.95
C LYS A 30 -36.49 29.24 51.42
N THR A 31 -37.26 28.42 50.73
CA THR A 31 -38.69 28.66 50.56
C THR A 31 -39.43 27.35 50.70
N ALA A 32 -40.06 27.16 51.87
CA ALA A 32 -41.12 26.20 52.04
C ALA A 32 -42.31 26.66 51.18
N LEU A 33 -42.68 25.86 50.20
CA LEU A 33 -43.92 26.00 49.45
C LEU A 33 -44.81 24.79 49.75
N PRO A 34 -46.12 25.00 49.99
CA PRO A 34 -47.03 23.94 50.39
C PRO A 34 -47.26 22.98 49.22
N ILE A 35 -47.38 21.69 49.56
CA ILE A 35 -47.76 20.62 48.63
C ILE A 35 -49.20 20.90 48.17
N ILE A 36 -49.34 21.47 46.97
CA ILE A 36 -50.62 21.52 46.26
C ILE A 36 -50.73 20.21 45.48
N LEU A 37 -51.57 19.30 45.97
CA LEU A 37 -52.04 18.13 45.25
C LEU A 37 -52.87 18.59 44.04
N ILE A 38 -52.22 18.78 42.90
CA ILE A 38 -52.89 18.89 41.61
C ILE A 38 -53.11 17.47 41.08
N ASN A 39 -54.38 17.05 41.04
CA ASN A 39 -54.81 15.82 40.38
C ASN A 39 -54.37 15.85 38.91
N ALA A 40 -53.39 15.02 38.54
CA ALA A 40 -53.02 14.81 37.15
C ALA A 40 -54.13 14.01 36.44
N PRO A 41 -54.70 14.49 35.32
CA PRO A 41 -55.65 13.70 34.56
C PRO A 41 -54.96 12.47 33.97
N ALA A 42 -55.68 11.35 33.98
CA ALA A 42 -55.21 10.03 33.53
C ALA A 42 -54.43 10.12 32.21
N ARG A 43 -53.17 9.64 32.22
CA ARG A 43 -52.34 9.49 31.02
C ARG A 43 -53.06 8.52 30.10
N ARG A 44 -53.62 9.02 28.99
CA ARG A 44 -54.12 8.16 27.92
C ARG A 44 -52.94 7.34 27.38
N PRO A 45 -53.10 6.04 27.13
CA PRO A 45 -52.03 5.25 26.54
C PRO A 45 -51.72 5.85 25.16
N VAL A 46 -50.49 6.33 24.98
CA VAL A 46 -49.98 6.64 23.66
C VAL A 46 -49.77 5.29 22.99
N TRP A 47 -50.72 4.88 22.17
CA TRP A 47 -50.53 3.78 21.24
C TRP A 47 -49.47 4.23 20.23
N LEU A 48 -48.22 3.85 20.48
CA LEU A 48 -47.17 3.98 19.50
C LEU A 48 -47.50 2.98 18.39
N SER A 49 -48.25 3.43 17.38
CA SER A 49 -48.51 2.65 16.17
C SER A 49 -47.19 2.47 15.45
N ILE A 50 -46.52 1.33 15.69
CA ILE A 50 -45.36 0.92 14.92
C ILE A 50 -45.90 0.64 13.51
N LYS A 51 -45.73 1.61 12.60
CA LYS A 51 -45.92 1.36 11.18
C LYS A 51 -44.80 0.40 10.76
N THR A 52 -45.07 -0.90 10.79
CA THR A 52 -44.23 -1.87 10.10
C THR A 52 -44.37 -1.56 8.61
N ALA A 53 -43.30 -1.09 7.98
CA ALA A 53 -43.24 -1.02 6.52
C ALA A 53 -43.48 -2.44 5.99
N GLY A 54 -44.55 -2.63 5.22
CA GLY A 54 -44.84 -3.91 4.60
C GLY A 54 -43.76 -4.25 3.57
N VAL A 55 -43.38 -5.52 3.48
CA VAL A 55 -42.47 -6.02 2.44
C VAL A 55 -43.20 -5.96 1.09
N VAL A 56 -42.54 -5.44 0.07
CA VAL A 56 -43.07 -5.42 -1.30
C VAL A 56 -43.01 -6.84 -1.85
N VAL A 57 -44.14 -7.33 -2.35
CA VAL A 57 -44.29 -8.68 -2.91
C VAL A 57 -44.83 -8.62 -4.33
N ASP A 58 -44.51 -9.62 -5.13
CA ASP A 58 -45.03 -9.79 -6.48
C ASP A 58 -46.48 -10.30 -6.51
N LYS A 59 -46.98 -10.62 -7.71
CA LYS A 59 -48.35 -11.12 -7.92
C LYS A 59 -48.63 -12.47 -7.24
N ASP A 60 -47.57 -13.24 -6.92
CA ASP A 60 -47.67 -14.56 -6.30
C ASP A 60 -47.42 -14.48 -4.78
N GLY A 61 -47.16 -13.28 -4.25
CA GLY A 61 -46.90 -13.03 -2.83
C GLY A 61 -45.46 -13.31 -2.41
N CYS A 62 -44.55 -13.53 -3.37
CA CYS A 62 -43.13 -13.69 -3.12
C CYS A 62 -42.47 -12.31 -2.94
N PRO A 63 -41.54 -12.14 -2.00
CA PRO A 63 -40.75 -10.91 -1.92
C PRO A 63 -40.07 -10.59 -3.25
N VAL A 64 -40.09 -9.31 -3.64
CA VAL A 64 -39.45 -8.88 -4.88
C VAL A 64 -37.93 -8.95 -4.74
N ASP A 65 -37.29 -9.44 -5.80
CA ASP A 65 -35.85 -9.50 -6.02
C ASP A 65 -35.59 -8.86 -7.40
N SER A 66 -35.12 -7.62 -7.38
CA SER A 66 -35.06 -6.72 -8.54
C SER A 66 -33.90 -7.06 -9.47
N ASP A 67 -32.73 -7.41 -8.93
CA ASP A 67 -31.52 -7.76 -9.68
C ASP A 67 -31.33 -9.28 -9.86
N LYS A 68 -32.16 -10.08 -9.18
CA LYS A 68 -32.25 -11.54 -9.32
C LYS A 68 -30.99 -12.25 -8.89
N ASP A 69 -30.31 -11.71 -7.88
CA ASP A 69 -29.13 -12.32 -7.28
C ASP A 69 -29.50 -13.42 -6.25
N GLY A 70 -30.79 -13.56 -5.92
CA GLY A 70 -31.32 -14.54 -4.98
C GLY A 70 -31.60 -13.97 -3.59
N VAL A 71 -31.36 -12.68 -3.36
CA VAL A 71 -31.66 -11.97 -2.11
C VAL A 71 -32.73 -10.93 -2.37
N ALA A 72 -33.85 -11.02 -1.65
CA ALA A 72 -34.96 -10.09 -1.83
C ALA A 72 -34.56 -8.64 -1.47
N ASP A 73 -35.12 -7.66 -2.18
CA ASP A 73 -34.78 -6.23 -2.12
C ASP A 73 -34.77 -5.63 -0.70
N TYR A 74 -35.59 -6.17 0.21
CA TYR A 74 -35.69 -5.68 1.60
C TYR A 74 -34.59 -6.21 2.53
N LEU A 75 -33.84 -7.23 2.10
CA LEU A 75 -32.67 -7.80 2.77
C LEU A 75 -31.37 -7.50 2.04
N ASP A 76 -31.46 -7.20 0.74
CA ASP A 76 -30.32 -6.87 -0.11
C ASP A 76 -29.73 -5.49 0.26
N LYS A 77 -28.43 -5.49 0.56
CA LYS A 77 -27.64 -4.30 0.86
C LYS A 77 -26.89 -3.76 -0.36
N CYS A 78 -26.80 -4.54 -1.43
CA CYS A 78 -26.02 -4.30 -2.62
C CYS A 78 -26.89 -4.42 -3.89
N PRO A 79 -27.84 -3.50 -4.10
CA PRO A 79 -28.74 -3.57 -5.23
C PRO A 79 -28.02 -3.38 -6.56
N GLY A 80 -28.44 -4.15 -7.56
CA GLY A 80 -27.87 -4.16 -8.90
C GLY A 80 -26.69 -5.12 -9.05
N THR A 81 -26.60 -6.16 -8.21
CA THR A 81 -25.59 -7.20 -8.38
C THR A 81 -25.79 -7.91 -9.74
N PRO A 82 -24.73 -8.09 -10.55
CA PRO A 82 -24.87 -8.75 -11.83
C PRO A 82 -25.39 -10.19 -11.68
N ALA A 83 -26.35 -10.57 -12.50
CA ALA A 83 -26.92 -11.90 -12.48
C ALA A 83 -25.84 -12.99 -12.65
N GLY A 84 -25.86 -13.98 -11.75
CA GLY A 84 -24.90 -15.09 -11.73
C GLY A 84 -23.63 -14.87 -10.91
N VAL A 85 -23.44 -13.67 -10.34
CA VAL A 85 -22.39 -13.42 -9.33
C VAL A 85 -22.77 -14.10 -8.02
N VAL A 86 -21.78 -14.69 -7.34
CA VAL A 86 -21.99 -15.28 -6.02
C VAL A 86 -22.09 -14.17 -4.99
N VAL A 87 -23.23 -14.13 -4.29
CA VAL A 87 -23.51 -13.17 -3.22
C VAL A 87 -23.51 -13.82 -1.84
N ASP A 88 -23.26 -13.01 -0.82
CA ASP A 88 -23.44 -13.41 0.57
C ASP A 88 -24.90 -13.29 1.02
N LYS A 89 -25.16 -13.52 2.32
CA LYS A 89 -26.51 -13.46 2.90
C LYS A 89 -27.17 -12.07 2.84
N ASP A 90 -26.41 -11.03 2.52
CA ASP A 90 -26.86 -9.65 2.45
C ASP A 90 -26.98 -9.16 1.00
N GLY A 91 -26.89 -10.04 -0.01
CA GLY A 91 -26.99 -9.69 -1.45
C GLY A 91 -25.71 -9.07 -2.01
N CYS A 92 -24.63 -9.02 -1.22
CA CYS A 92 -23.38 -8.40 -1.64
C CYS A 92 -22.44 -9.42 -2.28
N PRO A 93 -21.74 -9.07 -3.39
CA PRO A 93 -20.73 -9.93 -3.96
C PRO A 93 -19.66 -10.35 -2.94
N VAL A 94 -19.28 -11.63 -2.98
CA VAL A 94 -18.27 -12.18 -2.07
C VAL A 94 -16.89 -11.59 -2.40
N ASP A 95 -16.16 -11.22 -1.35
CA ASP A 95 -14.75 -10.82 -1.35
C ASP A 95 -14.04 -11.72 -0.33
N SER A 96 -13.35 -12.74 -0.85
CA SER A 96 -12.82 -13.86 -0.09
C SER A 96 -11.57 -13.50 0.72
N ASP A 97 -10.68 -12.68 0.17
CA ASP A 97 -9.44 -12.25 0.83
C ASP A 97 -9.54 -10.86 1.48
N LYS A 98 -10.66 -10.16 1.26
CA LYS A 98 -11.05 -8.90 1.90
C LYS A 98 -10.10 -7.76 1.56
N ASP A 99 -9.59 -7.76 0.33
CA ASP A 99 -8.78 -6.67 -0.20
C ASP A 99 -9.62 -5.49 -0.71
N GLY A 100 -10.94 -5.66 -0.79
CA GLY A 100 -11.91 -4.66 -1.24
C GLY A 100 -12.36 -4.83 -2.69
N VAL A 101 -11.87 -5.86 -3.40
CA VAL A 101 -12.30 -6.25 -4.74
C VAL A 101 -13.06 -7.57 -4.66
N ALA A 102 -14.28 -7.59 -5.19
CA ALA A 102 -15.09 -8.81 -5.18
C ALA A 102 -14.45 -9.92 -6.05
N ASP A 103 -14.61 -11.17 -5.66
CA ASP A 103 -13.98 -12.35 -6.27
C ASP A 103 -14.19 -12.45 -7.79
N TYR A 104 -15.33 -11.96 -8.30
CA TYR A 104 -15.66 -11.99 -9.72
C TYR A 104 -14.93 -10.91 -10.55
N LEU A 105 -14.34 -9.91 -9.89
CA LEU A 105 -13.51 -8.85 -10.48
C LEU A 105 -12.03 -9.01 -10.12
N ASP A 106 -11.73 -9.73 -9.04
CA ASP A 106 -10.38 -9.95 -8.55
C ASP A 106 -9.60 -10.92 -9.46
N LYS A 107 -8.43 -10.47 -9.91
CA LYS A 107 -7.49 -11.24 -10.72
C LYS A 107 -6.37 -11.85 -9.89
N CYS A 108 -6.21 -11.42 -8.64
CA CYS A 108 -5.13 -11.75 -7.74
C CYS A 108 -5.65 -12.30 -6.40
N PRO A 109 -6.23 -13.51 -6.40
CA PRO A 109 -6.84 -14.06 -5.19
C PRO A 109 -5.79 -14.36 -4.12
N ASN A 110 -6.20 -14.18 -2.86
CA ASN A 110 -5.38 -14.36 -1.66
C ASN A 110 -4.36 -13.23 -1.46
N THR A 111 -4.74 -12.00 -1.80
CA THR A 111 -3.99 -10.80 -1.46
C THR A 111 -3.73 -10.75 0.06
N PRO A 112 -2.50 -10.37 0.50
CA PRO A 112 -2.20 -10.22 1.92
C PRO A 112 -3.12 -9.21 2.61
N ALA A 113 -3.69 -9.59 3.76
CA ALA A 113 -4.59 -8.72 4.51
C ALA A 113 -3.96 -7.34 4.82
N GLY A 114 -4.66 -6.28 4.42
CA GLY A 114 -4.23 -4.89 4.61
C GLY A 114 -3.24 -4.37 3.55
N ALA A 115 -2.95 -5.15 2.50
CA ALA A 115 -2.23 -4.63 1.34
C ALA A 115 -3.09 -3.63 0.56
N THR A 116 -2.44 -2.63 -0.04
CA THR A 116 -3.10 -1.74 -1.00
C THR A 116 -3.10 -2.41 -2.37
N VAL A 117 -4.29 -2.70 -2.89
CA VAL A 117 -4.50 -3.29 -4.21
C VAL A 117 -4.95 -2.26 -5.24
N ASP A 118 -4.83 -2.62 -6.52
CA ASP A 118 -5.43 -1.87 -7.60
C ASP A 118 -6.90 -2.30 -7.85
N LYS A 119 -7.49 -1.83 -8.95
CA LYS A 119 -8.87 -2.15 -9.34
C LYS A 119 -9.10 -3.64 -9.68
N ASP A 120 -8.03 -4.38 -9.88
CA ASP A 120 -8.06 -5.80 -10.25
C ASP A 120 -7.68 -6.69 -9.05
N GLY A 121 -7.60 -6.15 -7.83
CA GLY A 121 -7.23 -6.89 -6.61
C GLY A 121 -5.72 -7.15 -6.49
N CYS A 122 -4.89 -6.55 -7.34
CA CYS A 122 -3.47 -6.92 -7.44
C CYS A 122 -2.54 -5.98 -6.68
N VAL A 123 -1.65 -6.56 -5.87
CA VAL A 123 -0.57 -5.83 -5.18
C VAL A 123 0.59 -5.59 -6.14
N HIS A 124 1.09 -4.36 -6.17
CA HIS A 124 2.19 -3.95 -7.03
C HIS A 124 3.47 -3.72 -6.21
N GLU A 125 4.52 -4.50 -6.47
CA GLU A 125 5.82 -4.39 -5.81
C GLU A 125 6.87 -3.79 -6.74
N LYS A 126 7.54 -2.72 -6.28
CA LYS A 126 8.66 -2.11 -6.99
C LYS A 126 9.93 -2.89 -6.72
N ILE A 127 10.52 -3.47 -7.76
CA ILE A 127 11.80 -4.17 -7.70
C ILE A 127 12.87 -3.40 -8.47
N SER A 128 14.12 -3.51 -8.04
CA SER A 128 15.23 -2.84 -8.70
C SER A 128 16.55 -3.60 -8.58
N ILE A 129 17.43 -3.38 -9.56
CA ILE A 129 18.81 -3.83 -9.55
C ILE A 129 19.71 -2.67 -9.96
N SER A 130 20.88 -2.56 -9.30
CA SER A 130 21.89 -1.57 -9.64
C SER A 130 23.17 -2.23 -10.15
N LEU A 131 23.82 -1.54 -11.08
CA LEU A 131 25.11 -1.90 -11.64
C LEU A 131 26.11 -0.79 -11.33
N ASN A 132 27.28 -1.17 -10.83
CA ASN A 132 28.42 -0.25 -10.70
C ASN A 132 29.69 -0.93 -11.23
N VAL A 133 30.27 -0.34 -12.27
CA VAL A 133 31.49 -0.83 -12.92
C VAL A 133 32.54 0.26 -12.88
N GLU A 134 33.67 0.02 -12.23
CA GLU A 134 34.77 0.97 -12.18
C GLU A 134 35.83 0.69 -13.24
N PHE A 135 36.47 1.76 -13.70
CA PHE A 135 37.48 1.72 -14.74
C PHE A 135 38.82 2.29 -14.26
N ASP A 136 39.89 1.78 -14.87
CA ASP A 136 41.21 2.39 -14.73
C ASP A 136 41.26 3.72 -15.49
N THR A 137 42.27 4.54 -15.17
CA THR A 137 42.51 5.83 -15.82
C THR A 137 42.61 5.67 -17.34
N ASN A 138 41.85 6.47 -18.08
CA ASN A 138 41.82 6.49 -19.54
C ASN A 138 41.48 5.14 -20.22
N LYS A 139 40.85 4.20 -19.49
CA LYS A 139 40.38 2.92 -20.02
C LYS A 139 38.86 2.81 -20.02
N PHE A 140 38.36 1.94 -20.89
CA PHE A 140 36.95 1.54 -21.01
C PHE A 140 36.76 0.01 -21.10
N ASP A 141 37.83 -0.77 -20.88
CA ASP A 141 37.76 -2.23 -20.82
C ASP A 141 37.09 -2.70 -19.53
N ILE A 142 36.13 -3.62 -19.67
CA ILE A 142 35.42 -4.21 -18.54
C ILE A 142 36.33 -5.27 -17.91
N LYS A 143 36.62 -5.12 -16.61
CA LYS A 143 37.38 -6.14 -15.86
C LYS A 143 36.52 -7.38 -15.64
N LYS A 144 37.13 -8.57 -15.74
CA LYS A 144 36.46 -9.88 -15.56
C LYS A 144 35.61 -9.99 -14.29
N ARG A 145 36.04 -9.34 -13.19
CA ARG A 145 35.29 -9.31 -11.92
C ARG A 145 33.86 -8.78 -12.05
N TYR A 146 33.60 -7.90 -13.01
CA TYR A 146 32.28 -7.31 -13.22
C TYR A 146 31.38 -8.15 -14.13
N HIS A 147 31.89 -9.20 -14.78
CA HIS A 147 31.09 -10.02 -15.68
C HIS A 147 29.91 -10.69 -14.96
N VAL A 148 30.09 -11.07 -13.68
CA VAL A 148 29.03 -11.68 -12.86
C VAL A 148 27.93 -10.67 -12.56
N ASP A 149 28.27 -9.44 -12.19
CA ASP A 149 27.27 -8.42 -11.86
C ASP A 149 26.55 -7.90 -13.11
N ILE A 150 27.27 -7.73 -14.24
CA ILE A 150 26.65 -7.43 -15.53
C ILE A 150 25.71 -8.57 -15.97
N LYS A 151 26.07 -9.83 -15.69
CA LYS A 151 25.18 -10.97 -15.96
C LYS A 151 23.91 -10.90 -15.13
N LYS A 152 23.97 -10.57 -13.83
CA LYS A 152 22.77 -10.41 -12.99
C LYS A 152 21.81 -9.36 -13.54
N VAL A 153 22.34 -8.24 -14.05
CA VAL A 153 21.53 -7.21 -14.72
C VAL A 153 20.87 -7.76 -15.97
N SER A 154 21.61 -8.51 -16.81
CA SER A 154 21.02 -9.16 -17.98
C SER A 154 19.96 -10.18 -17.61
N ASP A 155 20.17 -10.99 -16.56
CA ASP A 155 19.19 -11.97 -16.10
C ASP A 155 17.92 -11.27 -15.61
N PHE A 156 18.06 -10.16 -14.88
CA PHE A 156 16.95 -9.30 -14.46
C PHE A 156 16.18 -8.74 -15.64
N MET A 157 16.85 -8.13 -16.62
CA MET A 157 16.19 -7.58 -17.81
C MET A 157 15.49 -8.65 -18.67
N LYS A 158 15.99 -9.89 -18.66
CA LYS A 158 15.32 -11.02 -19.35
C LYS A 158 14.10 -11.52 -18.60
N ALA A 159 14.13 -11.50 -17.27
CA ALA A 159 12.98 -11.84 -16.44
C ALA A 159 11.88 -10.76 -16.50
N HIS A 160 12.26 -9.52 -16.84
CA HIS A 160 11.40 -8.35 -16.89
C HIS A 160 11.53 -7.61 -18.24
N PRO A 161 10.98 -8.16 -19.35
CA PRO A 161 11.15 -7.61 -20.70
C PRO A 161 10.61 -6.18 -20.90
N GLU A 162 9.74 -5.71 -19.99
CA GLU A 162 9.23 -4.34 -19.96
C GLU A 162 10.26 -3.31 -19.48
N THR A 163 11.37 -3.77 -18.89
CA THR A 163 12.41 -2.89 -18.36
C THR A 163 13.23 -2.22 -19.46
N ASN A 164 13.60 -0.97 -19.19
CA ASN A 164 14.59 -0.24 -19.98
C ASN A 164 15.75 0.16 -19.07
N ALA A 165 16.95 0.23 -19.63
CA ALA A 165 18.16 0.59 -18.89
C ALA A 165 18.86 1.78 -19.53
N VAL A 166 19.26 2.75 -18.70
CA VAL A 166 20.20 3.81 -19.07
C VAL A 166 21.52 3.51 -18.40
N ILE A 167 22.55 3.25 -19.20
CA ILE A 167 23.91 3.02 -18.76
C ILE A 167 24.63 4.37 -18.74
N GLU A 168 24.85 4.92 -17.55
CA GLU A 168 25.47 6.22 -17.36
C GLU A 168 26.98 6.08 -17.17
N GLY A 169 27.77 6.74 -18.02
CA GLY A 169 29.22 6.79 -17.91
C GLY A 169 29.70 8.07 -17.24
N HIS A 170 30.71 7.95 -16.38
CA HIS A 170 31.32 9.07 -15.66
C HIS A 170 32.85 9.02 -15.69
N THR A 171 33.47 10.18 -15.48
CA THR A 171 34.92 10.35 -15.33
C THR A 171 35.27 11.14 -14.08
N ASP A 172 36.55 11.10 -13.71
CA ASP A 172 37.12 12.08 -12.78
C ASP A 172 37.36 13.43 -13.47
N ASN A 173 37.98 14.37 -12.76
CA ASN A 173 38.22 15.72 -13.26
C ASN A 173 39.46 15.87 -14.16
N VAL A 174 40.24 14.80 -14.38
CA VAL A 174 41.51 14.86 -15.11
C VAL A 174 41.26 14.95 -16.61
N GLY A 175 41.95 15.88 -17.29
CA GLY A 175 41.79 16.11 -18.72
C GLY A 175 40.66 17.09 -19.09
N THR A 176 40.48 17.32 -20.39
CA THR A 176 39.51 18.28 -20.93
C THR A 176 38.08 17.77 -20.76
N ALA A 177 37.09 18.69 -20.81
CA ALA A 177 35.69 18.30 -20.75
C ALA A 177 35.28 17.42 -21.95
N GLU A 178 35.77 17.75 -23.15
CA GLU A 178 35.51 16.99 -24.38
C GLU A 178 36.08 15.57 -24.32
N SER A 179 37.35 15.42 -23.90
CA SER A 179 37.96 14.10 -23.75
C SER A 179 37.23 13.25 -22.70
N ASN A 180 36.81 13.87 -21.59
CA ASN A 180 36.03 13.18 -20.56
C ASN A 180 34.64 12.78 -21.05
N MET A 181 33.98 13.62 -21.85
CA MET A 181 32.69 13.30 -22.45
C MET A 181 32.82 12.07 -23.36
N LYS A 182 33.79 12.06 -24.27
CA LYS A 182 34.08 10.92 -25.14
C LYS A 182 34.45 9.66 -24.36
N LEU A 183 35.29 9.77 -23.33
CA LEU A 183 35.70 8.64 -22.51
C LEU A 183 34.51 8.04 -21.74
N SER A 184 33.66 8.88 -21.14
CA SER A 184 32.46 8.42 -20.45
C SER A 184 31.48 7.72 -21.39
N GLN A 185 31.28 8.25 -22.60
CA GLN A 185 30.43 7.64 -23.61
C GLN A 185 30.97 6.26 -24.00
N ASN A 186 32.27 6.14 -24.28
CA ASN A 186 32.92 4.86 -24.61
C ASN A 186 32.79 3.82 -23.48
N ARG A 187 32.83 4.25 -22.21
CA ARG A 187 32.62 3.35 -21.06
C ARG A 187 31.17 2.84 -20.99
N ALA A 188 30.20 3.74 -21.14
CA ALA A 188 28.79 3.33 -21.18
C ALA A 188 28.52 2.39 -22.37
N GLU A 189 29.09 2.70 -23.54
CA GLU A 189 29.00 1.88 -24.74
C GLU A 189 29.69 0.52 -24.59
N SER A 190 30.81 0.43 -23.87
CA SER A 190 31.47 -0.86 -23.66
C SER A 190 30.59 -1.81 -22.84
N VAL A 191 29.92 -1.30 -21.80
CA VAL A 191 28.95 -2.07 -20.99
C VAL A 191 27.71 -2.42 -21.81
N ARG A 192 27.13 -1.47 -22.55
CA ARG A 192 26.00 -1.73 -23.45
C ARG A 192 26.34 -2.79 -24.49
N LYS A 193 27.48 -2.68 -25.15
CA LYS A 193 27.98 -3.65 -26.13
C LYS A 193 28.18 -5.02 -25.52
N TYR A 194 28.68 -5.10 -24.29
CA TYR A 194 28.79 -6.38 -23.58
C TYR A 194 27.42 -7.02 -23.32
N LEU A 195 26.44 -6.25 -22.85
CA LEU A 195 25.06 -6.73 -22.64
C LEU A 195 24.42 -7.25 -23.94
N ILE A 196 24.65 -6.57 -25.06
CA ILE A 196 24.12 -6.97 -26.37
C ILE A 196 24.89 -8.17 -26.92
N ASP A 197 26.19 -8.01 -27.18
CA ASP A 197 26.98 -8.98 -27.95
C ASP A 197 27.27 -10.28 -27.18
N LYS A 198 27.38 -10.21 -25.84
CA LYS A 198 27.73 -11.37 -25.01
C LYS A 198 26.55 -11.98 -24.28
N LEU A 199 25.54 -11.18 -23.96
CA LEU A 199 24.40 -11.63 -23.15
C LEU A 199 23.07 -11.60 -23.91
N GLY A 200 23.01 -11.01 -25.10
CA GLY A 200 21.84 -11.06 -25.98
C GLY A 200 20.68 -10.20 -25.48
N ILE A 201 20.94 -9.06 -24.83
CA ILE A 201 19.89 -8.08 -24.55
C ILE A 201 19.55 -7.31 -25.82
N ASP A 202 18.26 -7.04 -26.02
CA ASP A 202 17.76 -6.22 -27.13
C ASP A 202 18.42 -4.82 -27.11
N PRO A 203 19.09 -4.41 -28.21
CA PRO A 203 19.65 -3.07 -28.32
C PRO A 203 18.67 -1.93 -28.08
N ALA A 204 17.36 -2.15 -28.29
CA ALA A 204 16.31 -1.15 -28.10
C ALA A 204 16.02 -0.84 -26.63
N THR A 205 16.29 -1.78 -25.71
CA THR A 205 15.97 -1.61 -24.28
C THR A 205 17.13 -1.03 -23.47
N ILE A 206 18.30 -0.82 -24.09
CA ILE A 206 19.48 -0.26 -23.43
C ILE A 206 19.98 0.98 -24.17
N THR A 207 20.09 2.10 -23.44
CA THR A 207 20.74 3.33 -23.92
C THR A 207 22.04 3.58 -23.16
N ALA A 208 23.08 4.06 -23.84
CA ALA A 208 24.36 4.43 -23.23
C ALA A 208 24.56 5.95 -23.31
N VAL A 209 24.80 6.60 -22.17
CA VAL A 209 24.96 8.05 -22.07
C VAL A 209 26.20 8.39 -21.24
N GLY A 210 27.14 9.12 -21.85
CA GLY A 210 28.27 9.73 -21.16
C GLY A 210 27.92 11.07 -20.53
N TYR A 211 28.36 11.29 -19.29
CA TYR A 211 28.22 12.57 -18.57
C TYR A 211 29.57 13.25 -18.29
N GLY A 212 30.68 12.66 -18.73
CA GLY A 212 32.03 13.11 -18.40
C GLY A 212 32.21 13.31 -16.89
N LYS A 213 32.76 14.47 -16.52
CA LYS A 213 33.07 14.84 -15.13
C LYS A 213 31.98 15.63 -14.41
N THR A 214 30.80 15.75 -15.00
CA THR A 214 29.74 16.69 -14.53
C THR A 214 28.95 16.17 -13.33
N ARG A 215 28.98 14.87 -13.05
CA ARG A 215 28.24 14.20 -11.98
C ARG A 215 29.16 13.38 -11.05
N PRO A 216 30.08 14.04 -10.30
CA PRO A 216 30.97 13.33 -9.37
C PRO A 216 30.20 12.85 -8.12
N ILE A 217 30.57 11.68 -7.60
CA ILE A 217 30.04 11.11 -6.34
C ILE A 217 31.04 11.22 -5.18
N ALA A 218 32.27 11.63 -5.48
CA ALA A 218 33.32 11.89 -4.50
C ALA A 218 34.19 13.08 -4.94
N GLY A 219 34.89 13.69 -3.98
CA GLY A 219 35.85 14.75 -4.27
C GLY A 219 36.95 14.29 -5.24
N ASN A 220 37.46 15.19 -6.08
CA ASN A 220 38.48 14.84 -7.08
C ASN A 220 39.92 15.14 -6.62
N ASP A 221 40.09 15.62 -5.39
CA ASP A 221 41.39 16.02 -4.85
C ASP A 221 42.28 14.79 -4.58
N THR A 222 41.67 13.67 -4.17
CA THR A 222 42.40 12.43 -3.85
C THR A 222 42.30 11.37 -4.95
N PRO A 223 43.30 10.48 -5.10
CA PRO A 223 43.23 9.34 -6.02
C PRO A 223 42.00 8.44 -5.80
N GLU A 224 41.60 8.23 -4.55
CA GLU A 224 40.48 7.38 -4.16
C GLU A 224 39.14 7.99 -4.59
N GLY A 225 38.97 9.30 -4.40
CA GLY A 225 37.79 10.01 -4.84
C GLY A 225 37.67 10.04 -6.37
N ARG A 226 38.79 10.24 -7.07
CA ARG A 226 38.84 10.11 -8.53
C ARG A 226 38.48 8.69 -9.01
N GLN A 227 38.95 7.64 -8.33
CA GLN A 227 38.60 6.26 -8.67
C GLN A 227 37.09 6.02 -8.62
N LYS A 228 36.40 6.52 -7.58
CA LYS A 228 34.93 6.42 -7.48
C LYS A 228 34.20 7.15 -8.62
N ASN A 229 34.77 8.24 -9.14
CA ASN A 229 34.19 8.97 -10.27
C ASN A 229 34.41 8.30 -11.63
N ARG A 230 35.44 7.43 -11.76
CA ARG A 230 35.69 6.65 -12.99
C ARG A 230 34.81 5.40 -13.04
N ARG A 231 33.50 5.60 -13.21
CA ARG A 231 32.51 4.52 -13.15
C ARG A 231 31.51 4.54 -14.31
N VAL A 232 30.85 3.41 -14.47
CA VAL A 232 29.54 3.30 -15.11
C VAL A 232 28.54 2.88 -14.05
N GLU A 233 27.38 3.51 -14.08
CA GLU A 233 26.27 3.26 -13.18
C GLU A 233 24.99 3.01 -13.98
N ALA A 234 24.18 2.08 -13.52
CA ALA A 234 22.83 1.88 -14.05
C ALA A 234 21.91 1.43 -12.92
N VAL A 235 20.69 1.94 -12.91
CA VAL A 235 19.62 1.47 -12.05
C VAL A 235 18.47 1.05 -12.95
N ILE A 236 18.05 -0.20 -12.82
CA ILE A 236 16.93 -0.76 -13.58
C ILE A 236 15.85 -1.06 -12.56
N GLU A 237 14.64 -0.57 -12.82
CA GLU A 237 13.48 -0.73 -11.96
C GLU A 237 12.25 -1.14 -12.78
N THR A 238 11.39 -1.94 -12.17
CA THR A 238 10.06 -2.27 -12.70
C THR A 238 9.08 -2.47 -11.55
N VAL A 239 7.81 -2.53 -11.90
CA VAL A 239 6.72 -2.86 -10.98
C VAL A 239 6.16 -4.20 -11.42
N GLN A 240 6.14 -5.16 -10.50
CA GLN A 240 5.54 -6.47 -10.74
C GLN A 240 4.32 -6.67 -9.85
N ILE A 241 3.34 -7.41 -10.36
CA ILE A 241 2.25 -7.92 -9.54
C ILE A 241 2.83 -9.02 -8.64
N LYS A 242 2.50 -8.96 -7.36
CA LYS A 242 2.99 -9.89 -6.33
C LYS A 242 2.12 -11.14 -6.22
#